data_AF-A0A7V5UJW1-F1
#
_entry.id   AF-A0A7V5UJW1-F1
#
_cell.length_a   1.000
_cell.length_b   1.000
_cell.length_c   1.000
_cell.angle_alpha   90.00
_cell.angle_beta   90.00
_cell.angle_gamma   90.00
#
_symmetry.space_group_name_H-M   'P 1'
#
loop_
_entity.id
_entity.type
_entity.pdbx_description
1 polymer ?
#
loop_
_entity_poly.entity_id
_entity_poly.type
_entity_poly.pdbx_seq_one_letter_code
_entity_poly.pdbx_strand_id
1 'polypeptide(L)'
;MKSRSIFGFVLAMLLVPTGVPAPKAQAYNDFYKVFRKKYVGDESTPEQKKLAAAIKEVKKCNVCHDPRKINGKASKKNRNAYGEALAKLLTKKDKKDLEKIAKALEEVDAQKAPSGDKTFGDFLTSGELPVVIKKK
;
A
#
# COMPACT_ATOMS: atom_id res chain seq x y z
N MET A 1 36.66 5.22 -71.84
CA MET A 1 35.29 5.78 -71.83
C MET A 1 34.71 5.65 -70.42
N LYS A 2 34.53 6.82 -69.79
CA LYS A 2 33.60 7.24 -68.71
C LYS A 2 32.65 6.20 -68.09
N SER A 3 32.66 6.06 -66.76
CA SER A 3 31.48 5.92 -65.87
C SER A 3 31.96 5.72 -64.41
N ARG A 4 32.06 6.76 -63.57
CA ARG A 4 31.05 7.43 -62.73
C ARG A 4 30.94 6.85 -61.30
N SER A 5 31.46 7.64 -60.36
CA SER A 5 31.22 7.58 -58.92
C SER A 5 29.73 7.53 -58.56
N ILE A 6 29.42 6.81 -57.48
CA ILE A 6 28.17 7.03 -56.73
C ILE A 6 28.54 7.13 -55.26
N PHE A 7 28.51 8.38 -54.76
CA PHE A 7 28.53 8.73 -53.35
C PHE A 7 27.26 8.15 -52.70
N GLY A 8 27.40 7.13 -51.86
CA GLY A 8 26.31 6.59 -51.05
C GLY A 8 26.12 7.42 -49.79
N PHE A 9 25.09 8.27 -49.76
CA PHE A 9 24.63 8.97 -48.56
C PHE A 9 24.05 7.94 -47.57
N VAL A 10 24.72 7.74 -46.43
CA VAL A 10 24.16 6.98 -45.30
C VAL A 10 23.36 7.95 -44.43
N LEU A 11 22.02 7.91 -44.56
CA LEU A 11 21.10 8.62 -43.68
C LEU A 11 20.94 7.80 -42.38
N ALA A 12 21.68 8.17 -41.34
CA ALA A 12 21.50 7.61 -40.00
C ALA A 12 20.19 8.12 -39.38
N MET A 13 19.14 7.31 -39.44
CA MET A 13 17.85 7.59 -38.80
C MET A 13 17.98 7.40 -37.28
N LEU A 14 18.17 8.52 -36.58
CA LEU A 14 18.30 8.60 -35.13
C LEU A 14 16.94 8.30 -34.49
N LEU A 15 16.72 7.04 -34.10
CA LEU A 15 15.54 6.61 -33.34
C LEU A 15 15.62 7.24 -31.94
N VAL A 16 14.85 8.31 -31.68
CA VAL A 16 14.70 8.89 -30.34
C VAL A 16 13.62 8.09 -29.61
N PRO A 17 13.95 7.25 -28.60
CA PRO A 17 12.93 6.55 -27.83
C PRO A 17 12.14 7.58 -27.01
N THR A 18 10.90 7.84 -27.43
CA THR A 18 9.91 8.58 -26.65
C THR A 18 9.47 7.73 -25.48
N GLY A 19 10.22 7.78 -24.38
CA GLY A 19 9.86 7.09 -23.13
C GLY A 19 8.53 7.63 -22.60
N VAL A 20 7.44 6.87 -22.76
CA VAL A 20 6.15 7.18 -22.13
C VAL A 20 6.33 7.01 -20.62
N PRO A 21 6.18 8.07 -19.80
CA PRO A 21 6.29 7.93 -18.36
C PRO A 21 5.17 7.03 -17.84
N ALA A 22 5.54 5.94 -17.16
CA ALA A 22 4.57 5.06 -16.54
C ALA A 22 3.71 5.84 -15.52
N PRO A 23 2.38 5.60 -15.45
CA PRO A 23 1.52 6.29 -14.51
C PRO A 23 2.01 6.04 -13.08
N LYS A 24 2.29 7.12 -12.35
CA LYS A 24 2.66 7.05 -10.94
C LYS A 24 1.51 6.39 -10.17
N ALA A 25 1.77 5.27 -9.51
CA ALA A 25 0.79 4.61 -8.65
C ALA A 25 0.39 5.56 -7.53
N GLN A 26 -0.77 6.20 -7.67
CA GLN A 26 -1.30 7.16 -6.72
C GLN A 26 -1.65 6.43 -5.42
N ALA A 27 -0.96 6.76 -4.33
CA ALA A 27 -1.25 6.20 -3.02
C ALA A 27 -2.63 6.68 -2.57
N TYR A 28 -3.51 5.74 -2.22
CA TYR A 28 -4.84 6.03 -1.69
C TYR A 28 -4.74 6.43 -0.21
N ASN A 29 -4.19 7.61 0.03
CA ASN A 29 -3.84 8.10 1.37
C ASN A 29 -5.08 8.22 2.29
N ASP A 30 -6.26 8.45 1.72
CA ASP A 30 -7.48 8.64 2.50
C ASP A 30 -7.87 7.41 3.34
N PHE A 31 -7.60 6.19 2.86
CA PHE A 31 -7.77 4.98 3.69
C PHE A 31 -6.94 5.06 4.98
N TYR A 32 -5.67 5.46 4.86
CA TYR A 32 -4.78 5.59 6.02
C TYR A 32 -5.17 6.78 6.91
N LYS A 33 -5.70 7.86 6.34
CA LYS A 33 -6.17 9.01 7.15
C LYS A 33 -7.33 8.60 8.05
N VAL A 34 -8.33 7.89 7.53
CA VAL A 34 -9.47 7.42 8.35
C VAL A 34 -8.99 6.43 9.40
N PHE A 35 -8.12 5.49 9.03
CA PHE A 35 -7.47 4.58 9.98
C PHE A 35 -6.75 5.34 11.10
N ARG A 36 -5.85 6.28 10.75
CA ARG A 36 -5.08 7.05 11.74
C ARG A 36 -6.01 7.86 12.63
N LYS A 37 -7.04 8.50 12.06
CA LYS A 37 -8.03 9.25 12.84
C LYS A 37 -8.76 8.35 13.85
N LYS A 38 -9.12 7.12 13.46
CA LYS A 38 -9.85 6.18 14.31
C LYS A 38 -9.01 5.63 15.46
N TYR A 39 -7.78 5.16 15.18
CA TYR A 39 -7.00 4.41 16.18
C TYR A 39 -5.82 5.15 16.80
N VAL A 40 -5.23 6.10 16.08
CA VAL A 40 -4.06 6.86 16.56
C VAL A 40 -4.48 8.22 17.12
N GLY A 41 -5.53 8.82 16.57
CA GLY A 41 -6.06 10.11 17.01
C GLY A 41 -4.98 11.19 17.03
N ASP A 42 -4.94 11.90 18.15
CA ASP A 42 -3.99 12.94 18.54
C ASP A 42 -2.79 12.41 19.33
N GLU A 43 -2.67 11.08 19.48
CA GLU A 43 -1.62 10.43 20.28
C GLU A 43 -1.69 10.84 21.77
N SER A 44 -2.91 11.01 22.32
CA SER A 44 -3.14 11.42 23.70
C SER A 44 -3.03 10.29 24.72
N THR A 45 -3.33 9.04 24.35
CA THR A 45 -3.21 7.88 25.26
C THR A 45 -1.91 7.08 25.05
N PRO A 46 -1.44 6.30 26.05
CA PRO A 46 -0.30 5.41 25.89
C PRO A 46 -0.46 4.42 24.73
N GLU A 47 -1.65 3.87 24.53
CA GLU A 47 -1.97 2.90 23.48
C GLU A 47 -1.91 3.57 22.10
N GLN A 48 -2.45 4.78 21.97
CA GLN A 48 -2.36 5.56 20.73
C GLN A 48 -0.90 5.88 20.36
N LYS A 49 -0.09 6.28 21.34
CA LYS A 49 1.35 6.53 21.16
C LYS A 49 2.09 5.24 20.76
N LYS A 50 1.77 4.13 21.43
CA LYS A 50 2.34 2.80 21.14
C LYS A 50 1.99 2.36 19.72
N LEU A 51 0.74 2.53 19.30
CA LEU A 51 0.32 2.23 17.93
C LEU A 51 1.03 3.12 16.92
N ALA A 52 1.13 4.43 17.19
CA ALA A 52 1.84 5.36 16.33
C ALA A 52 3.31 4.96 16.15
N ALA A 53 3.98 4.53 17.22
CA ALA A 53 5.35 4.02 17.18
C ALA A 53 5.45 2.72 16.36
N ALA A 54 4.57 1.75 16.58
CA ALA A 54 4.53 0.50 15.83
C ALA A 54 4.30 0.75 14.32
N ILE A 55 3.41 1.67 13.97
CA ILE A 55 3.18 2.06 12.57
C ILE A 55 4.43 2.72 11.94
N LYS A 56 5.15 3.57 12.71
CA LYS A 56 6.40 4.18 12.25
C LYS A 56 7.46 3.11 11.98
N GLU A 57 7.59 2.13 12.87
CA GLU A 57 8.52 1.00 12.74
C GLU A 57 8.27 0.20 11.46
N VAL A 58 7.02 -0.20 11.22
CA VAL A 58 6.69 -0.99 10.01
C VAL A 58 6.53 -0.13 8.76
N LYS A 59 6.45 1.20 8.87
CA LYS A 59 5.99 2.16 7.86
C LYS A 59 4.48 2.08 7.58
N LYS A 60 3.83 3.23 7.40
CA LYS A 60 2.38 3.38 7.17
C LYS A 60 1.77 2.43 6.12
N CYS A 61 2.49 2.12 5.04
CA CYS A 61 1.97 1.24 3.99
C CYS A 61 1.83 -0.21 4.46
N ASN A 62 2.70 -0.65 5.37
CA ASN A 62 2.79 -2.05 5.78
C ASN A 62 1.79 -2.40 6.88
N VAL A 63 0.99 -1.43 7.33
CA VAL A 63 -0.18 -1.67 8.19
C VAL A 63 -1.19 -2.57 7.46
N CYS A 64 -1.36 -2.38 6.14
CA CYS A 64 -2.29 -3.18 5.33
C CYS A 64 -1.58 -3.99 4.23
N HIS A 65 -0.39 -3.56 3.79
CA HIS A 65 0.35 -4.24 2.74
C HIS A 65 1.41 -5.18 3.30
N ASP A 66 1.61 -6.31 2.62
CA ASP A 66 2.68 -7.23 2.96
C ASP A 66 4.00 -6.81 2.29
N PRO A 67 5.03 -6.42 3.05
CA PRO A 67 6.31 -5.99 2.49
C PRO A 67 7.18 -7.14 1.97
N ARG A 68 6.82 -8.39 2.22
CA ARG A 68 7.59 -9.56 1.77
C ARG A 68 7.55 -9.69 0.25
N LYS A 69 8.59 -10.33 -0.28
CA LYS A 69 8.63 -10.75 -1.68
C LYS A 69 7.78 -12.00 -1.83
N ILE A 70 6.74 -11.92 -2.66
CA ILE A 70 5.95 -13.07 -3.08
C ILE A 70 6.38 -13.37 -4.52
N ASN A 71 6.81 -14.60 -4.79
CA ASN A 71 7.35 -14.99 -6.10
C ASN A 71 8.52 -14.10 -6.55
N GLY A 72 9.44 -13.79 -5.62
CA GLY A 72 10.64 -12.98 -5.88
C GLY A 72 10.41 -11.47 -6.00
N LYS A 73 9.17 -10.97 -5.90
CA LYS A 73 8.84 -9.55 -6.08
C LYS A 73 8.05 -8.98 -4.89
N ALA A 74 8.48 -7.82 -4.40
CA ALA A 74 7.70 -7.04 -3.45
C ALA A 74 6.68 -6.20 -4.22
N SER A 75 5.44 -6.15 -3.75
CA SER A 75 4.36 -5.46 -4.46
C SER A 75 3.39 -4.84 -3.48
N LYS A 76 2.95 -3.61 -3.79
CA LYS A 76 1.85 -2.94 -3.07
C LYS A 76 0.49 -3.63 -3.29
N LYS A 77 0.42 -4.63 -4.17
CA LYS A 77 -0.77 -5.47 -4.32
C LYS A 77 -0.81 -6.59 -3.29
N ASN A 78 0.33 -6.94 -2.70
CA ASN A 78 0.38 -7.94 -1.63
C ASN A 78 -0.24 -7.28 -0.40
N ARG A 79 -1.27 -7.91 0.17
CA ARG A 79 -1.87 -7.47 1.41
C ARG A 79 -1.55 -8.45 2.52
N ASN A 80 -1.43 -7.93 3.74
CA ASN A 80 -1.41 -8.77 4.91
C ASN A 80 -2.86 -9.18 5.25
N ALA A 81 -3.06 -10.03 6.26
CA ALA A 81 -4.41 -10.52 6.57
C ALA A 81 -5.42 -9.40 6.89
N TYR A 82 -4.97 -8.32 7.54
CA TYR A 82 -5.81 -7.16 7.81
C TYR A 82 -6.19 -6.41 6.52
N GLY A 83 -5.21 -6.19 5.64
CA GLY A 83 -5.46 -5.59 4.33
C GLY A 83 -6.35 -6.45 3.43
N GLU A 84 -6.24 -7.77 3.49
CA GLU A 84 -7.16 -8.69 2.77
C GLU A 84 -8.57 -8.60 3.33
N ALA A 85 -8.75 -8.51 4.65
CA ALA A 85 -10.06 -8.31 5.26
C ALA A 85 -10.71 -7.00 4.76
N LEU A 86 -9.96 -5.90 4.74
CA LEU A 86 -10.43 -4.62 4.19
C LEU A 86 -10.74 -4.69 2.69
N ALA A 87 -9.94 -5.44 1.91
CA ALA A 87 -10.12 -5.56 0.46
C ALA A 87 -11.40 -6.29 0.04
N LYS A 88 -12.01 -7.06 0.95
CA LYS A 88 -13.33 -7.68 0.73
C LYS A 88 -14.47 -6.66 0.77
N LEU A 89 -14.28 -5.55 1.50
CA LEU A 89 -15.30 -4.52 1.71
C LEU A 89 -15.04 -3.26 0.89
N LEU A 90 -13.77 -2.97 0.60
CA LEU A 90 -13.31 -1.76 -0.04
C LEU A 90 -12.56 -2.06 -1.33
N THR A 91 -12.84 -1.23 -2.33
CA THR A 91 -12.14 -1.19 -3.62
C THR A 91 -11.44 0.14 -3.82
N LYS A 92 -10.61 0.25 -4.86
CA LYS A 92 -9.95 1.50 -5.26
C LYS A 92 -10.92 2.65 -5.60
N LYS A 93 -12.20 2.34 -5.86
CA LYS A 93 -13.22 3.35 -6.17
C LYS A 93 -13.66 4.08 -4.90
N ASP A 94 -13.65 3.38 -3.77
CA ASP A 94 -14.14 3.86 -2.47
C ASP A 94 -13.14 4.79 -1.76
N LYS A 95 -11.99 5.09 -2.36
CA LYS A 95 -10.92 5.90 -1.76
C LYS A 95 -11.34 7.30 -1.28
N LYS A 96 -12.47 7.84 -1.77
CA LYS A 96 -13.00 9.15 -1.34
C LYS A 96 -14.25 9.04 -0.45
N ASP A 97 -14.78 7.83 -0.28
CA ASP A 97 -15.98 7.56 0.51
C ASP A 97 -15.57 7.29 1.97
N LEU A 98 -15.39 8.37 2.72
CA LEU A 98 -14.87 8.31 4.08
C LEU A 98 -15.81 7.53 5.02
N GLU A 99 -17.12 7.60 4.79
CA GLU A 99 -18.12 6.88 5.57
C GLU A 99 -18.03 5.38 5.33
N LYS A 100 -17.95 4.95 4.07
CA LYS A 100 -17.77 3.54 3.73
C LYS A 100 -16.45 3.00 4.26
N ILE A 101 -15.39 3.80 4.22
CA ILE A 101 -14.09 3.43 4.81
C ILE A 101 -14.25 3.23 6.32
N ALA A 102 -14.92 4.14 7.03
CA ALA A 102 -15.14 4.02 8.47
C ALA A 102 -15.95 2.77 8.83
N LYS A 103 -17.05 2.50 8.11
CA LYS A 103 -17.87 1.29 8.29
C LYS A 103 -17.07 0.01 8.04
N ALA A 104 -16.27 -0.03 6.98
CA ALA A 104 -15.42 -1.18 6.70
C ALA A 104 -14.36 -1.42 7.80
N LEU A 105 -13.83 -0.36 8.41
CA LEU A 105 -12.93 -0.50 9.56
C LEU A 105 -13.67 -1.08 10.77
N GLU A 106 -14.91 -0.67 11.04
CA GLU A 106 -15.74 -1.24 12.13
C GLU A 106 -16.07 -2.71 11.88
N GLU A 107 -16.44 -3.08 10.66
CA GLU A 107 -16.72 -4.47 10.30
C GLU A 107 -15.47 -5.36 10.40
N VAL A 108 -14.30 -4.86 10.02
CA VAL A 108 -13.04 -5.60 10.16
C VAL A 108 -12.59 -5.67 11.62
N ASP A 109 -12.85 -4.65 12.43
CA ASP A 109 -12.51 -4.66 13.85
C ASP A 109 -13.13 -5.86 14.58
N ALA A 110 -14.35 -6.26 14.20
CA ALA A 110 -15.06 -7.40 14.79
C ALA A 110 -14.54 -8.78 14.33
N GLN A 111 -13.71 -8.84 13.28
CA GLN A 111 -13.19 -10.11 12.77
C GLN A 111 -12.02 -10.60 13.61
N LYS A 112 -11.91 -11.93 13.78
CA LYS A 112 -10.75 -12.55 14.42
C LYS A 112 -9.47 -12.30 13.62
N ALA A 113 -8.41 -11.87 14.30
CA ALA A 113 -7.09 -11.78 13.71
C ALA A 113 -6.52 -13.20 13.47
N PRO A 114 -5.54 -13.37 12.56
CA PRO A 114 -4.97 -14.68 12.25
C PRO A 114 -4.34 -15.42 13.44
N SER A 115 -3.92 -14.71 14.50
CA SER A 115 -3.43 -15.34 15.72
C SER A 115 -4.52 -16.07 16.51
N GLY A 116 -5.81 -15.74 16.29
CA GLY A 116 -6.95 -16.41 16.90
C GLY A 116 -7.34 -15.93 18.30
N ASP A 117 -6.42 -15.28 19.03
CA ASP A 117 -6.60 -14.88 20.43
C ASP A 117 -7.42 -13.59 20.61
N LYS A 118 -7.45 -12.75 19.59
CA LYS A 118 -8.03 -11.39 19.63
C LYS A 118 -8.62 -11.02 18.28
N THR A 119 -9.52 -10.05 18.27
CA THR A 119 -10.01 -9.44 17.03
C THR A 119 -8.98 -8.44 16.47
N PHE A 120 -9.17 -8.00 15.22
CA PHE A 120 -8.34 -6.93 14.66
C PHE A 120 -8.47 -5.64 15.49
N GLY A 121 -9.68 -5.31 15.94
CA GLY A 121 -9.96 -4.13 16.74
C GLY A 121 -9.26 -4.17 18.10
N ASP A 122 -9.22 -5.33 18.76
CA ASP A 122 -8.56 -5.49 20.06
C ASP A 122 -7.06 -5.20 19.98
N PHE A 123 -6.37 -5.65 18.92
CA PHE A 123 -4.95 -5.33 18.73
C PHE A 123 -4.76 -3.82 18.58
N LEU A 124 -5.52 -3.21 17.66
CA LEU A 124 -5.38 -1.78 17.33
C LEU A 124 -5.68 -0.88 18.53
N THR A 125 -6.73 -1.19 19.29
CA THR A 125 -7.09 -0.44 20.50
C THR A 125 -6.10 -0.66 21.65
N SER A 126 -5.44 -1.82 21.72
CA SER A 126 -4.35 -2.10 22.69
C SER A 126 -2.98 -1.50 22.30
N GLY A 127 -2.93 -0.75 21.20
CA GLY A 127 -1.71 -0.10 20.74
C GLY A 127 -0.81 -0.98 19.88
N GLU A 128 -1.32 -2.09 19.36
CA GLU A 128 -0.56 -3.13 18.65
C GLU A 128 -1.05 -3.31 17.20
N LEU A 129 -0.17 -3.82 16.34
CA LEU A 129 -0.55 -4.15 14.97
C LEU A 129 -1.07 -5.58 14.89
N PRO A 130 -2.23 -5.82 14.26
CA PRO A 130 -2.82 -7.16 14.22
C PRO A 130 -2.06 -8.14 13.33
N VAL A 131 -1.20 -7.64 12.44
CA VAL A 131 -0.29 -8.45 11.64
C VAL A 131 1.09 -7.84 11.65
N VAL A 132 2.00 -8.42 12.44
CA VAL A 132 3.40 -8.00 12.47
C VAL A 132 4.19 -8.83 11.46
N ILE A 133 4.53 -8.21 10.33
CA ILE A 133 5.39 -8.84 9.33
C ILE A 133 6.82 -8.37 9.55
N LYS A 134 7.59 -9.17 10.30
CA LYS A 134 9.03 -8.95 10.44
C LYS A 134 9.68 -9.20 9.09
N LYS A 135 10.30 -8.16 8.52
CA LYS A 135 11.14 -8.31 7.34
C LYS A 135 12.39 -9.06 7.78
N LYS A 136 12.54 -10.30 7.30
CA LYS A 136 13.79 -11.06 7.47
C LYS A 136 14.90 -10.45 6.63
#